data_AF-A0A0S4LS63-F1
#
_entry.id   AF-A0A0S4LS63-F1
#
_cell.length_a   1.000
_cell.length_b   1.000
_cell.length_c   1.000
_cell.angle_alpha   90.00
_cell.angle_beta   90.00
_cell.angle_gamma   90.00
#
_symmetry.space_group_name_H-M   'P 1'
#
loop_
_entity.id
_entity.type
_entity.pdbx_description
1 polymer ?
#
loop_
_entity_poly.entity_id
_entity_poly.type
_entity_poly.pdbx_seq_one_letter_code
_entity_poly.pdbx_strand_id
1 'polypeptide(L)'
;MKRATASRLILVIPFVSAISMPAGQDGYGHARLAASHAQAQERPSYQHKQERIVRATEQEKEAFDRFVAHESRFKDHYQANFLASHYEYHQYRPAYQHGFELGLDPRYERADWNSVEPDARRTWVESTMGLWSQYRDAVRYGWEQGVALKRK
;
A
#
# COMPACT_ATOMS: atom_id res chain seq x y z
N MET A 1 -10.38 -38.34 -4.99
CA MET A 1 -11.54 -37.46 -4.73
C MET A 1 -11.15 -36.02 -5.10
N LYS A 2 -12.07 -35.28 -5.70
CA LYS A 2 -11.81 -34.09 -6.54
C LYS A 2 -11.74 -32.78 -5.73
N ARG A 3 -11.19 -31.76 -6.38
CA ARG A 3 -10.63 -30.48 -5.93
C ARG A 3 -11.64 -29.43 -5.42
N ALA A 4 -11.04 -28.44 -4.74
CA ALA A 4 -11.21 -26.99 -4.86
C ALA A 4 -12.32 -26.28 -4.05
N THR A 5 -11.82 -25.54 -3.07
CA THR A 5 -12.42 -24.46 -2.29
C THR A 5 -12.93 -23.34 -3.20
N ALA A 6 -14.16 -22.90 -2.94
CA ALA A 6 -14.93 -21.97 -3.76
C ALA A 6 -14.41 -20.53 -3.73
N SER A 7 -14.14 -19.99 -4.92
CA SER A 7 -14.04 -18.56 -5.20
C SER A 7 -15.40 -17.89 -5.02
N ARG A 8 -15.50 -16.95 -4.09
CA ARG A 8 -16.70 -16.14 -3.87
C ARG A 8 -16.68 -14.96 -4.86
N LEU A 9 -17.19 -15.21 -6.07
CA LEU A 9 -17.38 -14.22 -7.12
C LEU A 9 -18.60 -13.35 -6.73
N ILE A 10 -18.38 -12.15 -6.20
CA ILE A 10 -19.45 -11.16 -6.02
C ILE A 10 -19.72 -10.55 -7.40
N LEU A 11 -20.63 -11.18 -8.12
CA LEU A 11 -21.20 -10.69 -9.37
C LEU A 11 -22.13 -9.52 -9.04
N VAL A 12 -21.64 -8.27 -9.14
CA VAL A 12 -22.48 -7.07 -9.08
C VAL A 12 -23.19 -6.97 -10.43
N ILE A 13 -24.43 -7.45 -10.50
CA ILE A 13 -25.32 -7.24 -11.65
C ILE A 13 -25.72 -5.77 -11.63
N PRO A 14 -25.35 -4.93 -12.61
CA PRO A 14 -26.08 -3.69 -12.81
C PRO A 14 -27.44 -4.05 -13.39
N PHE A 15 -28.47 -3.94 -12.57
CA PHE A 15 -29.86 -4.02 -12.99
C PHE A 15 -30.15 -2.79 -13.88
N VAL A 16 -29.85 -2.89 -15.17
CA VAL A 16 -30.32 -1.92 -16.17
C VAL A 16 -31.80 -2.23 -16.39
N SER A 17 -32.67 -1.68 -15.54
CA SER A 17 -34.10 -1.62 -15.84
C SER A 17 -34.29 -0.68 -17.03
N ALA A 18 -34.44 -1.25 -18.21
CA ALA A 18 -35.02 -0.58 -19.36
C ALA A 18 -36.50 -0.31 -19.06
N ILE A 19 -36.79 0.86 -18.48
CA ILE A 19 -38.17 1.34 -18.35
C ILE A 19 -38.59 1.87 -19.72
N SER A 20 -39.44 1.08 -20.36
CA SER A 20 -40.23 1.39 -21.56
C SER A 20 -40.92 2.75 -21.42
N MET A 21 -40.62 3.68 -22.32
CA MET A 21 -41.34 4.96 -22.48
C MET A 21 -42.78 4.71 -22.95
N PRO A 22 -43.78 5.42 -22.42
CA PRO A 22 -44.96 5.78 -23.18
C PRO A 22 -44.87 7.24 -23.66
N ALA A 23 -45.13 7.43 -24.95
CA ALA A 23 -45.31 8.72 -25.58
C ALA A 23 -46.65 9.35 -25.16
N GLY A 24 -46.63 10.67 -24.92
CA GLY A 24 -47.83 11.48 -24.66
C GLY A 24 -47.44 12.92 -24.35
N GLN A 25 -47.78 13.82 -25.27
CA GLN A 25 -47.52 15.27 -25.21
C GLN A 25 -48.35 15.95 -24.12
N ASP A 26 -47.86 17.07 -23.61
CA ASP A 26 -48.59 18.36 -23.56
C ASP A 26 -47.65 19.45 -23.00
N GLY A 27 -47.61 20.60 -23.67
CA GLY A 27 -46.63 21.66 -23.44
C GLY A 27 -47.14 22.85 -22.63
N TYR A 28 -46.21 23.61 -22.05
CA TYR A 28 -46.32 25.04 -21.78
C TYR A 28 -44.92 25.65 -21.87
N GLY A 29 -44.72 26.57 -22.81
CA GLY A 29 -43.45 27.25 -23.00
C GLY A 29 -43.39 28.54 -22.22
N HIS A 30 -42.44 28.69 -21.28
CA HIS A 30 -41.98 29.98 -20.79
C HIS A 30 -40.50 29.88 -20.39
N ALA A 31 -39.73 30.91 -20.75
CA ALA A 31 -38.36 31.21 -20.34
C ALA A 31 -37.22 30.32 -20.90
N ARG A 32 -36.65 30.74 -22.03
CA ARG A 32 -35.19 30.70 -22.17
C ARG A 32 -34.61 31.71 -21.17
N LEU A 33 -33.76 31.25 -20.26
CA LEU A 33 -32.63 31.96 -19.59
C LEU A 33 -32.32 31.36 -18.20
N ALA A 34 -31.95 30.08 -18.15
CA ALA A 34 -31.14 29.54 -17.05
C ALA A 34 -30.20 28.41 -17.51
N ALA A 35 -29.99 28.26 -18.82
CA ALA A 35 -28.99 27.37 -19.38
C ALA A 35 -27.62 28.06 -19.35
N SER A 36 -27.07 28.35 -18.16
CA SER A 36 -25.68 28.83 -18.04
C SER A 36 -25.05 28.81 -16.64
N HIS A 37 -25.71 28.37 -15.56
CA HIS A 37 -25.07 28.39 -14.22
C HIS A 37 -25.28 27.15 -13.34
N ALA A 38 -26.06 26.16 -13.79
CA ALA A 38 -25.86 24.80 -13.28
C ALA A 38 -24.72 24.17 -14.08
N GLN A 39 -23.51 24.71 -13.91
CA GLN A 39 -22.32 23.92 -14.17
C GLN A 39 -22.50 22.68 -13.31
N ALA A 40 -22.90 21.59 -13.95
CA ALA A 40 -22.68 20.26 -13.43
C ALA A 40 -21.22 20.26 -13.02
N GLN A 41 -20.98 20.37 -11.72
CA GLN A 41 -19.67 20.18 -11.14
C GLN A 41 -19.47 18.67 -11.19
N GLU A 42 -19.18 18.20 -12.41
CA GLU A 42 -18.95 16.82 -12.77
C GLU A 42 -17.91 16.26 -11.81
N ARG A 43 -18.35 15.29 -11.02
CA ARG A 43 -17.71 14.82 -9.78
C ARG A 43 -16.23 14.49 -10.00
N PRO A 44 -15.28 15.37 -9.61
CA PRO A 44 -13.85 15.07 -9.69
C PRO A 44 -13.44 14.01 -8.65
N SER A 45 -14.35 13.61 -7.76
CA SER A 45 -14.05 12.87 -6.55
C SER A 45 -13.76 11.38 -6.74
N TYR A 46 -14.22 10.75 -7.82
CA TYR A 46 -14.04 9.31 -8.01
C TYR A 46 -12.80 8.96 -8.85
N GLN A 47 -12.62 9.58 -10.01
CA GLN A 47 -11.43 9.35 -10.86
C GLN A 47 -10.15 9.74 -10.12
N HIS A 48 -10.12 10.93 -9.50
CA HIS A 48 -8.98 11.36 -8.69
C HIS A 48 -8.69 10.42 -7.51
N LYS A 49 -9.73 9.86 -6.87
CA LYS A 49 -9.56 8.87 -5.80
C LYS A 49 -9.00 7.55 -6.33
N GLN A 50 -9.45 7.10 -7.50
CA GLN A 50 -8.94 5.87 -8.13
C GLN A 50 -7.48 6.03 -8.56
N GLU A 51 -7.10 7.14 -9.20
CA GLU A 51 -5.72 7.43 -9.60
C GLU A 51 -4.76 7.46 -8.41
N ARG A 52 -5.19 8.02 -7.27
CA ARG A 52 -4.40 8.03 -6.03
C ARG A 52 -4.17 6.62 -5.50
N ILE A 53 -5.19 5.77 -5.53
CA ILE A 53 -5.07 4.37 -5.11
C ILE A 53 -4.10 3.62 -6.02
N VAL A 54 -4.26 3.75 -7.34
CA VAL A 54 -3.38 3.08 -8.32
C VAL A 54 -1.92 3.49 -8.09
N ARG A 55 -1.64 4.79 -7.99
CA ARG A 55 -0.27 5.27 -7.72
C ARG A 55 0.30 4.76 -6.41
N ALA A 56 -0.49 4.75 -5.34
CA ALA A 56 -0.04 4.21 -4.05
C ALA A 56 0.28 2.70 -4.16
N THR A 57 -0.55 1.93 -4.86
CA THR A 57 -0.31 0.49 -5.05
C THR A 57 0.92 0.21 -5.91
N GLU A 58 1.19 1.02 -6.92
CA GLU A 58 2.40 0.91 -7.75
C GLU A 58 3.65 1.22 -6.92
N GLN A 59 3.61 2.27 -6.09
CA GLN A 59 4.72 2.61 -5.19
C GLN A 59 5.02 1.50 -4.18
N GLU A 60 3.99 0.92 -3.57
CA GLU A 60 4.14 -0.23 -2.67
C GLU A 60 4.73 -1.44 -3.39
N LYS A 61 4.26 -1.71 -4.61
CA LYS A 61 4.80 -2.80 -5.43
C LYS A 61 6.28 -2.56 -5.77
N GLU A 62 6.65 -1.34 -6.17
CA GLU A 62 8.04 -1.00 -6.45
C GLU A 62 8.94 -1.16 -5.22
N ALA A 63 8.47 -0.72 -4.05
CA ALA A 63 9.20 -0.91 -2.80
C ALA A 63 9.41 -2.41 -2.49
N PHE A 64 8.36 -3.22 -2.70
CA PHE A 64 8.43 -4.67 -2.55
C PHE A 64 9.40 -5.32 -3.54
N ASP A 65 9.34 -4.95 -4.82
CA ASP A 65 10.26 -5.47 -5.84
C ASP A 65 11.73 -5.14 -5.49
N ARG A 66 11.98 -3.91 -5.02
CA ARG A 66 13.31 -3.49 -4.53
C ARG A 66 13.75 -4.28 -3.31
N PHE A 67 12.83 -4.54 -2.37
CA PHE A 67 13.10 -5.36 -1.19
C PHE A 67 13.50 -6.79 -1.60
N VAL A 68 12.74 -7.41 -2.50
CA VAL A 68 13.02 -8.77 -3.01
C VAL A 68 14.38 -8.82 -3.71
N ALA A 69 14.73 -7.79 -4.50
CA ALA A 69 16.04 -7.69 -5.13
C ALA A 69 17.21 -7.62 -4.11
N HIS A 70 16.95 -7.11 -2.90
CA HIS A 70 17.94 -7.02 -1.81
C HIS A 70 17.87 -8.21 -0.84
N GLU A 71 16.96 -9.16 -1.05
CA GLU A 71 16.66 -10.22 -0.07
C GLU A 71 17.88 -11.08 0.29
N SER A 72 18.80 -11.31 -0.66
CA SER A 72 20.05 -12.03 -0.38
C SER A 72 20.84 -11.40 0.76
N ARG A 73 20.95 -10.07 0.79
CA ARG A 73 21.71 -9.35 1.83
C ARG A 73 21.07 -9.50 3.21
N PHE A 74 19.74 -9.60 3.27
CA PHE A 74 19.01 -9.81 4.52
C PHE A 74 19.18 -11.25 5.02
N LYS A 75 19.19 -12.22 4.12
CA LYS A 75 19.49 -13.63 4.45
C LYS A 75 20.92 -13.76 4.99
N ASP A 76 21.89 -13.13 4.34
CA ASP A 76 23.30 -13.14 4.78
C ASP A 76 23.45 -12.51 6.17
N HIS A 77 22.84 -11.34 6.39
CA HIS A 77 22.85 -10.67 7.70
C HIS A 77 22.16 -11.52 8.79
N TYR A 78 21.04 -12.15 8.45
CA TYR A 78 20.34 -13.06 9.36
C TYR A 78 21.21 -14.27 9.73
N GLN A 79 21.86 -14.90 8.75
CA GLN A 79 22.75 -16.04 9.00
C GLN A 79 23.94 -15.65 9.88
N ALA A 80 24.46 -14.43 9.73
CA ALA A 80 25.59 -13.97 10.54
C ALA A 80 25.20 -13.64 12.00
N ASN A 81 23.99 -13.15 12.26
CA ASN A 81 23.64 -12.54 13.55
C ASN A 81 22.55 -13.28 14.33
N PHE A 82 21.66 -14.02 13.67
CA PHE A 82 20.42 -14.52 14.29
C PHE A 82 20.24 -16.05 14.22
N LEU A 83 21.22 -16.82 13.75
CA LEU A 83 21.11 -18.30 13.76
C LEU A 83 20.90 -18.89 15.16
N ALA A 84 21.39 -18.21 16.20
CA ALA A 84 21.22 -18.64 17.58
C ALA A 84 19.85 -18.24 18.18
N SER A 85 19.01 -17.47 17.48
CA SER A 85 17.78 -16.91 18.05
C SER A 85 16.60 -17.89 18.07
N HIS A 86 16.77 -19.14 17.59
CA HIS A 86 15.72 -20.17 17.46
C HIS A 86 14.53 -19.81 16.55
N TYR A 87 14.58 -18.67 15.85
CA TYR A 87 13.59 -18.26 14.85
C TYR A 87 14.23 -18.38 13.48
N GLU A 88 13.45 -18.70 12.46
CA GLU A 88 13.91 -18.77 11.08
C GLU A 88 13.92 -17.39 10.41
N TYR A 89 14.55 -17.32 9.24
CA TYR A 89 14.57 -16.10 8.43
C TYR A 89 13.17 -15.57 8.12
N HIS A 90 12.17 -16.44 7.92
CA HIS A 90 10.83 -16.00 7.56
C HIS A 90 10.16 -15.17 8.68
N GLN A 91 10.47 -15.42 9.95
CA GLN A 91 9.98 -14.60 11.07
C GLN A 91 10.68 -13.24 11.12
N TYR A 92 11.94 -13.16 10.70
CA TYR A 92 12.70 -11.91 10.61
C TYR A 92 12.42 -11.10 9.35
N ARG A 93 11.90 -11.72 8.29
CA ARG A 93 11.64 -11.06 7.00
C ARG A 93 10.79 -9.78 7.13
N PRO A 94 9.70 -9.74 7.91
CA PRO A 94 8.92 -8.52 8.11
C PRO A 94 9.71 -7.40 8.79
N ALA A 95 10.68 -7.73 9.66
CA ALA A 95 11.54 -6.74 10.30
C ALA A 95 12.44 -6.03 9.29
N TYR A 96 13.10 -6.79 8.42
CA TYR A 96 13.91 -6.23 7.35
C TYR A 96 13.08 -5.41 6.37
N GLN A 97 11.88 -5.89 6.00
CA GLN A 97 10.99 -5.18 5.09
C GLN A 97 10.55 -3.83 5.67
N HIS A 98 10.11 -3.81 6.93
CA HIS A 98 9.70 -2.59 7.63
C HIS A 98 10.83 -1.56 7.68
N GLY A 99 12.04 -2.01 8.04
CA GLY A 99 13.23 -1.18 8.01
C GLY A 99 13.52 -0.62 6.62
N PHE A 100 13.51 -1.49 5.61
CA PHE A 100 13.83 -1.12 4.24
C PHE A 100 12.86 -0.07 3.68
N GLU A 101 11.56 -0.21 3.94
CA GLU A 101 10.54 0.77 3.58
C GLU A 101 10.80 2.13 4.23
N LEU A 102 11.18 2.16 5.52
CA LEU A 102 11.61 3.39 6.21
C LEU A 102 12.84 4.01 5.54
N GLY A 103 13.80 3.20 5.08
CA GLY A 103 14.99 3.69 4.39
C GLY A 103 14.70 4.27 3.00
N LEU A 104 13.62 3.82 2.36
CA LEU A 104 13.17 4.36 1.08
C LEU A 104 12.43 5.70 1.22
N ASP A 105 11.83 5.95 2.39
CA ASP A 105 11.05 7.15 2.67
C ASP A 105 11.90 8.43 2.52
N PRO A 106 11.50 9.39 1.66
CA PRO A 106 12.19 10.67 1.49
C PRO A 106 12.35 11.46 2.79
N ARG A 107 11.47 11.27 3.78
CA ARG A 107 11.52 11.98 5.06
C ARG A 107 12.77 11.64 5.88
N TYR A 108 13.34 10.46 5.69
CA TYR A 108 14.47 9.96 6.48
C TYR A 108 15.79 9.89 5.71
N GLU A 109 15.87 10.44 4.50
CA GLU A 109 17.04 10.31 3.61
C GLU A 109 18.35 10.82 4.23
N ARG A 110 18.26 11.89 5.03
CA ARG A 110 19.38 12.50 5.76
C ARG A 110 19.33 12.26 7.27
N ALA A 111 18.39 11.43 7.73
CA ALA A 111 18.25 11.11 9.14
C ALA A 111 19.29 10.07 9.57
N ASP A 112 19.65 10.09 10.85
CA ASP A 112 20.39 9.03 11.51
C ASP A 112 19.42 8.03 12.17
N TRP A 113 19.90 6.82 12.47
CA TRP A 113 19.07 5.78 13.08
C TRP A 113 18.40 6.24 14.39
N ASN A 114 19.07 7.02 15.23
CA ASN A 114 18.49 7.43 16.53
C ASN A 114 17.29 8.37 16.34
N SER A 115 17.25 9.12 15.24
CA SER A 115 16.12 9.96 14.86
C SER A 115 14.96 9.15 14.26
N VAL A 116 15.25 8.07 13.53
CA VAL A 116 14.24 7.23 12.86
C VAL A 116 13.65 6.17 13.79
N GLU A 117 14.44 5.66 14.73
CA GLU A 117 14.06 4.56 15.63
C GLU A 117 12.74 4.79 16.38
N PRO A 118 12.45 5.96 16.98
CA PRO A 118 11.20 6.18 17.69
C PRO A 118 9.98 6.03 16.78
N ASP A 119 10.08 6.52 15.54
CA ASP A 119 9.03 6.41 14.55
C ASP A 119 8.89 4.97 14.05
N ALA A 120 10.01 4.28 13.82
CA ALA A 120 10.04 2.86 13.45
C ALA A 120 9.37 1.97 14.50
N ARG A 121 9.64 2.24 15.78
CA ARG A 121 9.01 1.55 16.92
C ARG A 121 7.53 1.87 17.02
N ARG A 122 7.12 3.13 16.78
CA ARG A 122 5.71 3.54 16.84
C ARG A 122 4.86 2.83 15.78
N THR A 123 5.42 2.57 14.60
CA THR A 123 4.73 1.87 13.51
C THR A 123 4.84 0.35 13.60
N TRP A 124 5.61 -0.18 14.55
CA TRP A 124 5.77 -1.61 14.79
C TRP A 124 4.58 -2.18 15.56
N VAL A 125 4.00 -3.28 15.06
CA VAL A 125 2.85 -3.94 15.69
C VAL A 125 3.29 -5.24 16.34
N GLU A 126 3.60 -5.19 17.65
CA GLU A 126 4.17 -6.34 18.36
C GLU A 126 3.28 -7.59 18.35
N SER A 127 1.95 -7.41 18.32
CA SER A 127 1.00 -8.52 18.27
C SER A 127 1.08 -9.34 16.98
N THR A 128 1.59 -8.77 15.89
CA THR A 128 1.67 -9.40 14.57
C THR A 128 3.11 -9.72 14.17
N MET A 129 4.05 -8.85 14.55
CA MET A 129 5.44 -8.91 14.10
C MET A 129 6.41 -9.44 15.18
N GLY A 130 5.94 -9.56 16.43
CA GLY A 130 6.74 -9.98 17.59
C GLY A 130 7.35 -8.82 18.36
N LEU A 131 8.08 -9.12 19.44
CA LEU A 131 8.60 -8.12 20.38
C LEU A 131 9.61 -7.19 19.68
N TRP A 132 9.44 -5.87 19.84
CA TRP A 132 10.34 -4.89 19.23
C TRP A 132 11.82 -5.15 19.55
N SER A 133 12.14 -5.46 20.82
CA SER A 133 13.51 -5.71 21.26
C SER A 133 14.20 -6.85 20.52
N GLN A 134 13.44 -7.85 20.07
CA GLN A 134 13.96 -9.01 19.33
C GLN A 134 14.31 -8.67 17.88
N TYR A 135 13.54 -7.76 17.27
CA TYR A 135 13.59 -7.49 15.83
C TYR A 135 14.23 -6.15 15.46
N ARG A 136 14.42 -5.25 16.44
CA ARG A 136 14.98 -3.89 16.25
C ARG A 136 16.24 -3.88 15.40
N ASP A 137 17.18 -4.78 15.64
CA ASP A 137 18.47 -4.78 14.91
C ASP A 137 18.28 -5.19 13.44
N ALA A 138 17.33 -6.08 13.15
CA ALA A 138 16.96 -6.41 11.78
C ALA A 138 16.22 -5.24 11.09
N VAL A 139 15.35 -4.54 11.82
CA VAL A 139 14.70 -3.30 11.32
C VAL A 139 15.76 -2.25 10.99
N ARG A 140 16.74 -2.04 11.87
CA ARG A 140 17.84 -1.10 11.63
C ARG A 140 18.62 -1.46 10.38
N TYR A 141 19.03 -2.72 10.23
CA TYR A 141 19.78 -3.15 9.05
C TYR A 141 18.97 -2.98 7.76
N GLY A 142 17.66 -3.28 7.80
CA GLY A 142 16.74 -3.00 6.69
C GLY A 142 16.78 -1.52 6.28
N TRP A 143 16.68 -0.62 7.25
CA TRP A 143 16.75 0.83 7.03
C TRP A 143 18.07 1.26 6.40
N GLU A 144 19.19 0.76 6.90
CA GLU A 144 20.52 1.06 6.36
C GLU A 144 20.64 0.63 4.88
N GLN A 145 20.08 -0.53 4.50
CA GLN A 145 20.06 -0.98 3.11
C GLN A 145 19.15 -0.11 2.22
N GLY A 146 17.99 0.32 2.73
CA GLY A 146 17.08 1.20 2.01
C GLY A 146 17.71 2.57 1.72
N VAL A 147 18.35 3.16 2.74
CA VAL A 147 19.10 4.42 2.59
C VAL A 147 20.27 4.24 1.61
N ALA A 148 21.02 3.15 1.71
CA ALA A 148 22.16 2.88 0.83
C ALA A 148 21.75 2.72 -0.64
N LEU A 149 20.56 2.16 -0.90
CA LEU A 149 20.05 2.02 -2.27
C LEU A 149 19.82 3.38 -2.95
N LYS A 150 19.34 4.39 -2.21
CA LYS A 150 19.06 5.73 -2.76
C LYS A 150 20.32 6.57 -3.01
N ARG A 151 21.44 6.22 -2.37
CA ARG A 151 22.71 6.97 -2.46
C ARG A 151 23.58 6.54 -3.66
N LYS A 152 23.17 5.52 -4.39
CA LYS A 152 23.85 5.03 -5.60
C LYS A 152 23.23 5.64 -6.84
#